data_AF-A0A936A5I0-F1
#
_entry.id   AF-A0A936A5I0-F1
#
_cell.length_a   1.000
_cell.length_b   1.000
_cell.length_c   1.000
_cell.angle_alpha   90.00
_cell.angle_beta   90.00
_cell.angle_gamma   90.00
#
_symmetry.space_group_name_H-M   'P 1'
#
loop_
_entity.id
_entity.type
_entity.pdbx_description
1 polymer ?
#
loop_
_entity_poly.entity_id
_entity_poly.type
_entity_poly.pdbx_seq_one_letter_code
_entity_poly.pdbx_strand_id
1 'polypeptide(L)'
;MMNLFTFFKSIARINCSQFIILISSLLLFNSSTAQIPKGLNFQTIVRDNTGKPLVSRNVNFKFSILQGGTSGTLVYAEEHRAITNEFGLVNLLLGYGFPLSGKFDQIKWADGSLFLKTEIDPNGGINYELSNVSPFLSVPYALYAENTQLTAGPGILIEGNKISNTGDPDPADDLKNGSPVGGDLSGTLPNPKVTGLQNRPIMDINPQLNQALVWNGTQWLPVSVDHDPTNDLLINSPAGGDLIGNLPNPKVIKLNGFPLASTAPDSGDVLVFSQGEWKHLPIGSSPSAGVWKRSANDVVLEDPAGIQRVNASNALIQTQNSFAAYKGSDSTAVSPVGIQYIQGSGAMQARSFQGANTHVLSYGNKYLYGLNSFTIGSPYAELEFWNNDLSQKEIRAALNPFELRFDVATPDRGGFYYGTGFTIDRKVKDSPLEYAGVELRDSSMYFYSGNKDFAGIDVATNYGGGLFTYDKNGKDRMYFSSLNSDQTQPYIGLFSTKTNRAVAELQSFNSAGEFVLYNSNTDQFNVYAGYSTNGPNYPWLGIGDANGGSSAGMYLSTNGLGTIFADIKNFRMDDPADKDREIWYACIEGP
;
A
#
# COMPACT_ATOMS: atom_id res chain seq x y z
N MET A 1 -40.12 -30.52 -48.89
CA MET A 1 -39.92 -31.88 -49.45
C MET A 1 -38.82 -31.95 -50.53
N MET A 2 -38.63 -30.92 -51.36
CA MET A 2 -37.64 -30.93 -52.46
C MET A 2 -36.15 -30.90 -52.01
N ASN A 3 -35.84 -30.45 -50.79
CA ASN A 3 -34.47 -30.40 -50.25
C ASN A 3 -34.00 -31.69 -49.56
N LEU A 4 -34.92 -32.61 -49.21
CA LEU A 4 -34.55 -33.90 -48.61
C LEU A 4 -34.08 -34.88 -49.69
N PHE A 5 -34.69 -34.81 -50.89
CA PHE A 5 -34.32 -35.65 -52.02
C PHE A 5 -32.94 -35.32 -52.63
N THR A 6 -32.53 -34.06 -52.61
CA THR A 6 -31.17 -33.65 -53.01
C THR A 6 -30.11 -34.08 -52.00
N PHE A 7 -30.43 -34.09 -50.69
CA PHE A 7 -29.55 -34.60 -49.65
C PHE A 7 -29.30 -36.12 -49.79
N PHE A 8 -30.36 -36.92 -50.02
CA PHE A 8 -30.22 -38.37 -50.23
C PHE A 8 -29.52 -38.73 -51.56
N LYS A 9 -29.67 -37.92 -52.62
CA LYS A 9 -28.92 -38.12 -53.88
C LYS A 9 -27.42 -37.86 -53.74
N SER A 10 -27.00 -37.01 -52.79
CA SER A 10 -25.58 -36.76 -52.52
C SER A 10 -24.90 -37.96 -51.86
N ILE A 11 -25.60 -38.66 -50.95
CA ILE A 11 -25.12 -39.87 -50.29
C ILE A 11 -24.98 -41.04 -51.28
N ALA A 12 -25.86 -41.12 -52.29
CA ALA A 12 -25.85 -42.18 -53.31
C ALA A 12 -24.69 -42.08 -54.34
N ARG A 13 -23.89 -41.00 -54.32
CA ARG A 13 -22.71 -40.82 -55.19
C ARG A 13 -21.38 -41.02 -54.49
N ILE A 14 -21.39 -41.42 -53.22
CA ILE A 14 -20.17 -41.71 -52.47
C ILE A 14 -19.66 -43.07 -52.95
N ASN A 15 -18.55 -43.06 -53.70
CA ASN A 15 -17.90 -44.30 -54.14
C ASN A 15 -17.44 -45.10 -52.91
N CYS A 16 -17.37 -46.44 -53.02
CA CYS A 16 -17.00 -47.30 -51.89
C CYS A 16 -15.70 -46.86 -51.18
N SER A 17 -14.72 -46.35 -51.92
CA SER A 17 -13.49 -45.77 -51.34
C SER A 17 -13.72 -44.51 -50.51
N GLN A 18 -14.64 -43.64 -50.91
CA GLN A 18 -14.99 -42.41 -50.17
C GLN A 18 -15.83 -42.73 -48.92
N PHE A 19 -16.65 -43.79 -48.96
CA PHE A 19 -17.40 -44.25 -47.81
C PHE A 19 -16.49 -44.91 -46.75
N ILE A 20 -15.49 -45.68 -47.20
CA ILE A 20 -14.46 -46.26 -46.33
C ILE A 20 -13.61 -45.16 -45.68
N ILE A 21 -13.21 -44.12 -46.43
CA ILE A 21 -12.45 -42.98 -45.88
C ILE A 21 -13.28 -42.20 -44.84
N LEU A 22 -14.59 -42.02 -45.06
CA LEU A 22 -15.49 -41.35 -44.11
C LEU A 22 -15.71 -42.16 -42.82
N ILE A 23 -15.80 -43.50 -42.92
CA ILE A 23 -15.91 -44.38 -41.76
C ILE A 23 -14.59 -44.48 -41.00
N SER A 24 -13.46 -44.59 -41.71
CA SER A 24 -12.13 -44.57 -41.09
C SER A 24 -11.84 -43.24 -40.39
N SER A 25 -12.28 -42.10 -40.94
CA SER A 25 -12.12 -40.80 -40.28
C SER A 25 -13.02 -40.66 -39.04
N LEU A 26 -14.26 -41.18 -39.06
CA LEU A 26 -15.13 -41.20 -37.88
C LEU A 26 -14.62 -42.13 -36.76
N LEU A 27 -13.96 -43.22 -37.10
CA LEU A 27 -13.38 -44.16 -36.13
C LEU A 27 -12.09 -43.64 -35.47
N LEU A 28 -11.39 -42.69 -36.09
CA LEU A 28 -10.18 -42.07 -35.53
C LEU A 28 -10.46 -41.01 -34.45
N PHE A 29 -11.71 -40.57 -34.25
CA PHE A 29 -12.08 -39.57 -33.24
C PHE A 29 -12.42 -40.13 -31.84
N ASN A 30 -12.42 -41.45 -31.63
CA ASN A 30 -12.90 -42.07 -30.39
C ASN A 30 -11.79 -42.58 -29.43
N SER A 31 -10.55 -42.09 -29.53
CA SER A 31 -9.47 -42.60 -28.67
C SER A 31 -8.46 -41.54 -28.23
N SER A 32 -8.95 -40.37 -27.83
CA SER A 32 -8.16 -39.41 -27.06
C SER A 32 -8.94 -38.95 -25.84
N THR A 33 -9.14 -39.84 -24.87
CA THR A 33 -9.24 -39.37 -23.49
C THR A 33 -7.87 -38.83 -23.12
N ALA A 34 -7.70 -37.51 -23.13
CA ALA A 34 -6.63 -36.89 -22.37
C ALA A 34 -6.90 -37.20 -20.90
N GLN A 35 -6.43 -38.35 -20.42
CA GLN A 35 -6.41 -38.61 -18.99
C GLN A 35 -5.32 -37.71 -18.42
N ILE A 36 -5.71 -36.84 -17.50
CA ILE A 36 -4.77 -36.14 -16.64
C ILE A 36 -3.82 -37.20 -16.06
N PRO A 37 -2.49 -37.05 -16.19
CA PRO A 37 -1.55 -38.00 -15.61
C PRO A 37 -1.88 -38.24 -14.14
N LYS A 38 -2.26 -39.47 -13.80
CA LYS A 38 -2.71 -39.83 -12.44
C LYS A 38 -1.54 -40.20 -11.54
N GLY A 39 -0.41 -39.51 -11.67
CA GLY A 39 0.83 -39.83 -10.96
C GLY A 39 1.25 -38.74 -9.96
N LEU A 40 2.20 -39.07 -9.09
CA LEU A 40 2.76 -38.11 -8.11
C LEU A 40 4.23 -37.85 -8.39
N ASN A 41 4.63 -36.59 -8.53
CA ASN A 41 6.04 -36.26 -8.72
C ASN A 41 6.85 -36.55 -7.44
N PHE A 42 8.00 -37.19 -7.60
CA PHE A 42 8.95 -37.46 -6.55
C PHE A 42 10.35 -37.03 -7.01
N GLN A 43 10.98 -36.15 -6.24
CA GLN A 43 12.33 -35.68 -6.49
C GLN A 43 13.18 -35.85 -5.23
N THR A 44 14.40 -36.34 -5.38
CA THR A 44 15.35 -36.48 -4.28
C THR A 44 16.79 -36.46 -4.76
N ILE A 45 17.72 -36.11 -3.87
CA ILE A 45 19.16 -36.24 -4.08
C ILE A 45 19.62 -37.51 -3.37
N VAL A 46 20.20 -38.44 -4.13
CA VAL A 46 20.74 -39.68 -3.58
C VAL A 46 22.16 -39.45 -3.08
N ARG A 47 22.43 -39.83 -1.84
CA ARG A 47 23.73 -39.69 -1.18
C ARG A 47 24.23 -41.06 -0.71
N ASP A 48 25.56 -41.20 -0.58
CA ASP A 48 26.18 -42.36 0.06
C ASP A 48 26.19 -42.22 1.60
N ASN A 49 26.73 -43.23 2.28
CA ASN A 49 26.80 -43.28 3.75
C ASN A 49 27.71 -42.21 4.37
N THR A 50 28.47 -41.46 3.55
CA THR A 50 29.29 -40.32 3.98
C THR A 50 28.61 -38.98 3.72
N GLY A 51 27.38 -38.98 3.17
CA GLY A 51 26.61 -37.79 2.83
C GLY A 51 26.94 -37.18 1.47
N LYS A 52 27.82 -37.81 0.68
CA LYS A 52 28.24 -37.32 -0.64
C LYS A 52 27.20 -37.71 -1.70
N PRO A 53 26.79 -36.80 -2.61
CA PRO A 53 25.89 -37.14 -3.71
C PRO A 53 26.45 -38.24 -4.62
N LEU A 54 25.62 -39.22 -4.96
CA LEU A 54 25.93 -40.25 -5.95
C LEU A 54 25.66 -39.70 -7.34
N VAL A 55 26.68 -39.21 -8.04
CA VAL A 55 26.53 -38.56 -9.36
C VAL A 55 26.60 -39.57 -10.51
N SER A 56 25.78 -39.35 -11.55
CA SER A 56 25.78 -40.15 -12.80
C SER A 56 25.76 -41.67 -12.58
N ARG A 57 24.96 -42.12 -11.61
CA ARG A 57 24.94 -43.52 -11.14
C ARG A 57 23.55 -44.13 -11.29
N ASN A 58 23.53 -45.40 -11.71
CA ASN A 58 22.31 -46.21 -11.69
C ASN A 58 21.87 -46.50 -10.26
N VAL A 59 20.62 -46.16 -9.96
CA VAL A 59 19.96 -46.39 -8.68
C VAL A 59 18.57 -46.94 -8.93
N ASN A 60 18.10 -47.83 -8.06
CA ASN A 60 16.74 -48.36 -8.14
C ASN A 60 15.95 -47.92 -6.92
N PHE A 61 14.68 -47.57 -7.13
CA PHE A 61 13.74 -47.20 -6.08
C PHE A 61 12.61 -48.21 -6.04
N LYS A 62 12.15 -48.50 -4.83
CA LYS A 62 10.90 -49.20 -4.59
C LYS A 62 10.01 -48.31 -3.75
N PHE A 63 8.84 -48.00 -4.28
CA PHE A 63 7.82 -47.22 -3.59
C PHE A 63 6.69 -48.13 -3.17
N SER A 64 6.21 -47.94 -1.95
CA SER A 64 5.06 -48.67 -1.40
C SER A 64 4.11 -47.68 -0.75
N ILE A 65 2.81 -47.82 -1.02
CA ILE A 65 1.75 -47.07 -0.35
C ILE A 65 1.13 -47.97 0.71
N LEU A 66 1.21 -47.54 1.96
CA LEU A 66 0.71 -48.24 3.14
C LEU A 66 -0.53 -47.53 3.68
N GLN A 67 -1.52 -48.29 4.14
CA GLN A 67 -2.74 -47.77 4.77
C GLN A 67 -2.74 -48.05 6.27
N GLY A 68 -3.10 -47.06 7.07
CA GLY A 68 -3.28 -47.22 8.52
C GLY A 68 -2.01 -47.06 9.35
N GLY A 69 -0.91 -46.56 8.78
CA GLY A 69 0.31 -46.19 9.52
C GLY A 69 1.61 -46.53 8.80
N THR A 70 2.75 -46.25 9.46
CA THR A 70 4.11 -46.51 8.93
C THR A 70 4.46 -47.99 8.79
N SER A 71 3.72 -48.87 9.48
CA SER A 71 3.76 -50.34 9.33
C SER A 71 2.41 -50.89 8.87
N GLY A 72 1.64 -50.07 8.17
CA GLY A 72 0.29 -50.39 7.70
C GLY A 72 0.24 -51.45 6.60
N THR A 73 -0.98 -51.75 6.15
CA THR A 73 -1.22 -52.73 5.09
C THR A 73 -0.77 -52.18 3.73
N LEU A 74 -0.09 -53.00 2.93
CA LEU A 74 0.33 -52.63 1.58
C LEU A 74 -0.88 -52.51 0.63
N VAL A 75 -1.08 -51.33 0.05
CA VAL A 75 -2.14 -51.06 -0.94
C VAL A 75 -1.59 -51.05 -2.36
N TYR A 76 -0.38 -50.52 -2.54
CA TYR A 76 0.27 -50.42 -3.85
C TYR A 76 1.78 -50.48 -3.71
N ALA A 77 2.48 -51.10 -4.66
CA ALA A 77 3.93 -51.01 -4.77
C ALA A 77 4.39 -50.96 -6.22
N GLU A 78 5.48 -50.24 -6.47
CA GLU A 78 6.15 -50.16 -7.77
C GLU A 78 7.66 -49.98 -7.65
N GLU A 79 8.37 -50.28 -8.74
CA GLU A 79 9.80 -50.06 -8.88
C GLU A 79 10.12 -49.04 -9.97
N HIS A 80 11.17 -48.25 -9.72
CA HIS A 80 11.76 -47.34 -10.70
C HIS A 80 13.25 -47.60 -10.85
N ARG A 81 13.74 -47.46 -12.07
CA ARG A 81 15.16 -47.47 -12.38
C ARG A 81 15.54 -46.08 -12.89
N ALA A 82 16.51 -45.44 -12.24
CA ALA A 82 16.93 -44.10 -12.59
C ALA A 82 18.45 -43.97 -12.64
N ILE A 83 18.91 -42.93 -13.32
CA ILE A 83 20.30 -42.48 -13.30
C ILE A 83 20.30 -41.11 -12.65
N THR A 84 21.09 -40.94 -11.60
CA THR A 84 21.25 -39.64 -10.94
C THR A 84 21.96 -38.64 -11.87
N ASN A 85 21.65 -37.35 -11.77
CA ASN A 85 22.36 -36.32 -12.55
C ASN A 85 23.70 -35.93 -11.91
N GLU A 86 24.33 -34.87 -12.42
CA GLU A 86 25.61 -34.33 -11.92
C GLU A 86 25.56 -33.81 -10.47
N PHE A 87 24.36 -33.62 -9.92
CA PHE A 87 24.11 -33.21 -8.54
C PHE A 87 23.61 -34.36 -7.65
N GLY A 88 23.53 -35.59 -8.17
CA GLY A 88 22.94 -36.74 -7.46
C GLY A 88 21.41 -36.76 -7.45
N LEU A 89 20.75 -35.87 -8.19
CA LEU A 89 19.30 -35.72 -8.22
C LEU A 89 18.63 -36.75 -9.13
N VAL A 90 17.46 -37.24 -8.73
CA VAL A 90 16.53 -38.01 -9.59
C VAL A 90 15.14 -37.38 -9.60
N ASN A 91 14.45 -37.50 -10.74
CA ASN A 91 13.05 -37.12 -10.92
C ASN A 91 12.26 -38.36 -11.32
N LEU A 92 11.26 -38.72 -10.54
CA LEU A 92 10.44 -39.92 -10.71
C LEU A 92 8.96 -39.53 -10.66
N LEU A 93 8.12 -40.28 -11.38
CA LEU A 93 6.68 -40.10 -11.36
C LEU A 93 6.03 -41.36 -10.77
N LEU A 94 5.55 -41.25 -9.54
CA LEU A 94 4.85 -42.32 -8.85
C LEU A 94 3.59 -42.72 -9.63
N GLY A 95 3.33 -44.02 -9.76
CA GLY A 95 2.24 -44.58 -10.55
C GLY A 95 2.60 -44.90 -12.01
N TYR A 96 3.81 -44.56 -12.43
CA TYR A 96 4.37 -44.84 -13.76
C TYR A 96 5.60 -45.77 -13.71
N GLY A 97 5.90 -46.34 -12.54
CA GLY A 97 6.93 -47.35 -12.39
C GLY A 97 6.50 -48.72 -12.89
N PHE A 98 7.35 -49.72 -12.69
CA PHE A 98 6.98 -51.13 -12.87
C PHE A 98 6.15 -51.58 -11.66
N PRO A 99 4.84 -51.84 -11.82
CA PRO A 99 3.99 -52.21 -10.69
C PRO A 99 4.40 -53.59 -10.14
N LEU A 100 4.57 -53.68 -8.83
CA LEU A 100 4.82 -54.92 -8.10
C LEU A 100 3.53 -55.47 -7.47
N SER A 101 2.64 -54.60 -7.01
CA SER A 101 1.38 -54.97 -6.35
C SER A 101 0.35 -53.84 -6.46
N GLY A 102 -0.93 -54.19 -6.62
CA GLY A 102 -2.03 -53.23 -6.73
C GLY A 102 -2.05 -52.47 -8.06
N LYS A 103 -3.00 -51.54 -8.20
CA LYS A 103 -3.09 -50.59 -9.34
C LYS A 103 -3.19 -49.17 -8.80
N PHE A 104 -2.36 -48.27 -9.31
CA PHE A 104 -2.27 -46.90 -8.80
C PHE A 104 -3.60 -46.13 -8.91
N ASP A 105 -4.34 -46.33 -10.00
CA ASP A 105 -5.62 -45.69 -10.27
C ASP A 105 -6.81 -46.24 -9.47
N GLN A 106 -6.60 -47.33 -8.72
CA GLN A 106 -7.60 -47.96 -7.85
C GLN A 106 -7.34 -47.67 -6.36
N ILE A 107 -6.30 -46.90 -6.03
CA ILE A 107 -6.01 -46.50 -4.66
C ILE A 107 -7.14 -45.59 -4.17
N LYS A 108 -7.76 -45.98 -3.05
CA LYS A 108 -8.80 -45.19 -2.41
C LYS A 108 -8.18 -44.15 -1.49
N TRP A 109 -7.84 -42.99 -2.05
CA TRP A 109 -7.17 -41.89 -1.35
C TRP A 109 -7.96 -41.30 -0.17
N ALA A 110 -9.28 -41.52 -0.13
CA ALA A 110 -10.17 -41.02 0.92
C ALA A 110 -10.42 -42.02 2.07
N ASP A 111 -10.06 -43.30 1.91
CA ASP A 111 -10.36 -44.35 2.90
C ASP A 111 -9.30 -44.38 4.03
N GLY A 112 -9.10 -43.26 4.72
CA GLY A 112 -8.16 -43.13 5.84
C GLY A 112 -6.73 -42.76 5.46
N SER A 113 -5.84 -42.71 6.46
CA SER A 113 -4.48 -42.20 6.28
C SER A 113 -3.59 -43.16 5.46
N LEU A 114 -2.98 -42.61 4.41
CA LEU A 114 -2.02 -43.29 3.55
C LEU A 114 -0.60 -42.78 3.80
N PHE A 115 0.39 -43.65 3.62
CA PHE A 115 1.81 -43.37 3.82
C PHE A 115 2.62 -43.82 2.61
N LEU A 116 3.60 -43.03 2.20
CA LEU A 116 4.60 -43.39 1.21
C LEU A 116 5.83 -43.97 1.94
N LYS A 117 6.11 -45.25 1.68
CA LYS A 117 7.36 -45.91 2.03
C LYS A 117 8.28 -45.91 0.81
N THR A 118 9.47 -45.35 0.99
CA THR A 118 10.51 -45.26 -0.04
C THR A 118 11.70 -46.11 0.36
N GLU A 119 12.10 -47.02 -0.52
CA GLU A 119 13.27 -47.88 -0.38
C GLU A 119 14.18 -47.68 -1.61
N ILE A 120 15.50 -47.78 -1.43
CA ILE A 120 16.48 -47.49 -2.48
C ILE A 120 17.60 -48.55 -2.49
N ASP A 121 18.04 -48.95 -3.69
CA ASP A 121 19.32 -49.64 -3.89
C ASP A 121 20.29 -48.66 -4.59
N PRO A 122 21.28 -48.10 -3.86
CA PRO A 122 22.21 -47.11 -4.40
C PRO A 122 23.21 -47.70 -5.43
N ASN A 123 23.23 -49.02 -5.60
CA ASN A 123 24.06 -49.72 -6.58
C ASN A 123 23.24 -50.21 -7.79
N GLY A 124 21.94 -49.88 -7.85
CA GLY A 124 21.07 -50.23 -8.97
C GLY A 124 20.69 -51.72 -9.04
N GLY A 125 20.81 -52.44 -7.92
CA GLY A 125 20.39 -53.83 -7.76
C GLY A 125 18.96 -53.99 -7.25
N ILE A 126 18.73 -55.05 -6.48
CA ILE A 126 17.44 -55.38 -5.83
C ILE A 126 17.54 -55.44 -4.30
N ASN A 127 18.67 -55.01 -3.73
CA ASN A 127 18.91 -54.99 -2.29
C ASN A 127 18.47 -53.62 -1.74
N TYR A 128 17.15 -53.44 -1.66
CA TYR A 128 16.58 -52.18 -1.24
C TYR A 128 16.76 -51.94 0.26
N GLU A 129 17.29 -50.77 0.60
CA GLU A 129 17.41 -50.24 1.95
C GLU A 129 16.29 -49.23 2.21
N LEU A 130 15.76 -49.20 3.44
CA LEU A 130 14.71 -48.26 3.82
C LEU A 130 15.27 -46.83 3.84
N SER A 131 14.71 -45.94 3.02
CA SER A 131 15.05 -44.51 3.03
C SER A 131 14.13 -43.72 3.95
N ASN A 132 12.80 -43.87 3.80
CA ASN A 132 11.83 -43.13 4.60
C ASN A 132 10.43 -43.77 4.58
N VAL A 133 9.60 -43.48 5.59
CA VAL A 133 8.15 -43.69 5.57
C VAL A 133 7.45 -42.41 6.03
N SER A 134 6.71 -41.75 5.15
CA SER A 134 6.05 -40.46 5.43
C SER A 134 4.55 -40.49 5.12
N PRO A 135 3.68 -39.84 5.91
CA PRO A 135 2.27 -39.72 5.58
C PRO A 135 2.06 -38.88 4.31
N PHE A 136 1.02 -39.22 3.53
CA PHE A 136 0.47 -38.27 2.57
C PHE A 136 -0.31 -37.20 3.34
N LEU A 137 0.04 -35.94 3.12
CA LEU A 137 -0.66 -34.80 3.71
C LEU A 137 -1.60 -34.19 2.66
N SER A 138 -2.78 -33.76 3.11
CA SER A 138 -3.74 -33.08 2.25
C SER A 138 -3.18 -31.76 1.73
N VAL A 139 -3.38 -31.51 0.43
CA VAL A 139 -3.06 -30.21 -0.18
C VAL A 139 -4.20 -29.20 0.08
N PRO A 140 -3.95 -27.88 0.02
CA PRO A 140 -4.99 -26.87 0.29
C PRO A 140 -6.26 -27.02 -0.54
N TYR A 141 -6.15 -27.43 -1.81
CA TYR A 141 -7.34 -27.71 -2.65
C TYR A 141 -8.18 -28.87 -2.10
N ALA A 142 -7.53 -29.94 -1.62
CA ALA A 142 -8.23 -31.08 -1.03
C ALA A 142 -8.88 -30.71 0.31
N LEU A 143 -8.21 -29.90 1.14
CA LEU A 143 -8.75 -29.36 2.39
C LEU A 143 -9.91 -28.37 2.14
N TYR A 144 -9.82 -27.55 1.10
CA TYR A 144 -10.90 -26.62 0.74
C TYR A 144 -12.10 -27.36 0.15
N ALA A 145 -11.89 -28.37 -0.69
CA ALA A 145 -12.95 -29.22 -1.22
C ALA A 145 -13.66 -30.03 -0.12
N GLU A 146 -12.97 -30.40 0.96
CA GLU A 146 -13.60 -30.99 2.14
C GLU A 146 -14.59 -30.02 2.82
N ASN A 147 -14.30 -28.72 2.80
CA ASN A 147 -15.19 -27.70 3.37
C ASN A 147 -16.40 -27.34 2.50
N THR A 148 -16.51 -27.84 1.26
CA THR A 148 -17.66 -27.56 0.37
C THR A 148 -18.77 -28.60 0.44
N GLN A 149 -18.90 -29.30 1.57
CA GLN A 149 -20.04 -30.20 1.81
C GLN A 149 -21.35 -29.41 1.78
N LEU A 150 -22.12 -29.55 0.70
CA LEU A 150 -23.44 -28.94 0.57
C LEU A 150 -24.41 -29.68 1.50
N THR A 151 -25.05 -28.95 2.41
CA THR A 151 -26.12 -29.50 3.26
C THR A 151 -27.48 -29.24 2.61
N ALA A 152 -28.27 -30.27 2.38
CA ALA A 152 -29.59 -30.13 1.79
C ALA A 152 -30.61 -29.58 2.82
N GLY A 153 -31.41 -28.59 2.41
CA GLY A 153 -32.59 -28.16 3.16
C GLY A 153 -33.82 -29.03 2.87
N PRO A 154 -34.94 -28.85 3.60
CA PRO A 154 -36.20 -29.55 3.32
C PRO A 154 -36.63 -29.38 1.86
N GLY A 155 -37.01 -30.48 1.20
CA GLY A 155 -37.41 -30.47 -0.21
C GLY A 155 -36.25 -30.44 -1.21
N ILE A 156 -35.00 -30.59 -0.76
CA ILE A 156 -33.84 -30.79 -1.64
C ILE A 156 -33.16 -32.11 -1.26
N LEU A 157 -32.75 -32.89 -2.25
CA LEU A 157 -31.92 -34.08 -2.10
C LEU A 157 -30.61 -33.88 -2.88
N ILE A 158 -29.48 -34.13 -2.21
CA ILE A 158 -28.13 -34.07 -2.78
C ILE A 158 -27.55 -35.49 -2.74
N GLU A 159 -27.27 -36.06 -3.91
CA GLU A 159 -26.64 -37.38 -4.07
C GLU A 159 -25.39 -37.25 -4.94
N GLY A 160 -24.21 -37.25 -4.30
CA GLY A 160 -22.94 -36.98 -4.98
C GLY A 160 -22.95 -35.61 -5.66
N ASN A 161 -22.79 -35.61 -6.99
CA ASN A 161 -22.74 -34.39 -7.79
C ASN A 161 -24.13 -33.95 -8.35
N LYS A 162 -25.23 -34.55 -7.86
CA LYS A 162 -26.59 -34.28 -8.35
C LYS A 162 -27.44 -33.63 -7.26
N ILE A 163 -28.10 -32.52 -7.62
CA ILE A 163 -29.11 -31.84 -6.79
C ILE A 163 -30.49 -32.10 -7.41
N SER A 164 -31.47 -32.49 -6.59
CA SER A 164 -32.86 -32.73 -7.00
C SER A 164 -33.85 -32.05 -6.05
N ASN A 165 -34.90 -31.46 -6.61
CA ASN A 165 -36.04 -30.98 -5.84
C ASN A 165 -36.93 -32.17 -5.45
N THR A 166 -37.20 -32.32 -4.16
CA THR A 166 -38.08 -33.33 -3.56
C THR A 166 -39.27 -32.70 -2.83
N GLY A 167 -39.36 -31.37 -2.80
CA GLY A 167 -40.40 -30.63 -2.07
C GLY A 167 -41.76 -30.65 -2.76
N ASP A 168 -41.79 -30.83 -4.07
CA ASP A 168 -43.02 -30.99 -4.87
C ASP A 168 -42.83 -32.12 -5.90
N PRO A 169 -43.36 -33.32 -5.62
CA PRO A 169 -43.20 -34.49 -6.48
C PRO A 169 -44.36 -34.68 -7.48
N ASP A 170 -45.43 -33.88 -7.43
CA ASP A 170 -46.59 -34.06 -8.32
C ASP A 170 -46.58 -33.06 -9.49
N PRO A 171 -46.03 -33.42 -10.66
CA PRO A 171 -46.03 -32.52 -11.80
C PRO A 171 -47.45 -32.24 -12.36
N ALA A 172 -48.52 -32.81 -11.81
CA ALA A 172 -49.88 -32.62 -12.30
C ALA A 172 -50.60 -31.38 -11.73
N ASP A 173 -50.20 -30.85 -10.58
CA ASP A 173 -50.81 -29.66 -9.95
C ASP A 173 -50.05 -28.35 -10.23
N ASP A 174 -48.89 -28.46 -10.88
CA ASP A 174 -48.13 -27.34 -11.44
C ASP A 174 -48.99 -26.42 -12.33
N LEU A 175 -48.89 -25.10 -12.10
CA LEU A 175 -49.43 -24.10 -13.01
C LEU A 175 -48.61 -24.08 -14.31
N LYS A 176 -49.26 -24.34 -15.43
CA LYS A 176 -48.65 -24.41 -16.76
C LYS A 176 -49.30 -23.42 -17.70
N ASN A 177 -48.60 -23.14 -18.81
CA ASN A 177 -49.22 -22.46 -19.95
C ASN A 177 -50.40 -23.32 -20.43
N GLY A 178 -51.60 -22.74 -20.48
CA GLY A 178 -52.85 -23.46 -20.76
C GLY A 178 -53.65 -23.90 -19.52
N SER A 179 -53.16 -23.73 -18.29
CA SER A 179 -53.96 -24.01 -17.09
C SER A 179 -55.21 -23.13 -17.05
N PRO A 180 -56.40 -23.69 -16.78
CA PRO A 180 -57.64 -22.92 -16.71
C PRO A 180 -57.66 -22.02 -15.48
N VAL A 181 -58.29 -20.85 -15.63
CA VAL A 181 -58.56 -19.91 -14.52
C VAL A 181 -60.07 -19.86 -14.22
N GLY A 182 -60.44 -19.35 -13.04
CA GLY A 182 -61.84 -19.20 -12.64
C GLY A 182 -62.09 -17.94 -11.80
N GLY A 183 -63.32 -17.78 -11.30
CA GLY A 183 -63.76 -16.59 -10.57
C GLY A 183 -64.02 -15.41 -11.50
N ASP A 184 -63.39 -14.27 -11.23
CA ASP A 184 -63.49 -13.05 -12.03
C ASP A 184 -62.70 -13.12 -13.35
N LEU A 185 -61.88 -14.16 -13.52
CA LEU A 185 -61.10 -14.43 -14.73
C LEU A 185 -61.71 -15.61 -15.51
N SER A 186 -61.53 -15.58 -16.83
CA SER A 186 -61.86 -16.68 -17.74
C SER A 186 -60.70 -16.98 -18.69
N GLY A 187 -60.74 -18.15 -19.35
CA GLY A 187 -59.70 -18.59 -20.28
C GLY A 187 -58.58 -19.37 -19.59
N THR A 188 -57.35 -19.21 -20.10
CA THR A 188 -56.19 -19.96 -19.64
C THR A 188 -54.96 -19.06 -19.45
N LEU A 189 -54.04 -19.48 -18.57
CA LEU A 189 -52.73 -18.83 -18.44
C LEU A 189 -51.92 -18.88 -19.74
N PRO A 190 -51.03 -17.91 -19.99
CA PRO A 190 -50.71 -16.75 -19.15
C PRO A 190 -51.62 -15.53 -19.41
N ASN A 191 -52.54 -15.60 -20.37
CA ASN A 191 -53.34 -14.45 -20.81
C ASN A 191 -54.84 -14.62 -20.49
N PRO A 192 -55.23 -14.72 -19.21
CA PRO A 192 -56.64 -14.81 -18.85
C PRO A 192 -57.37 -13.48 -19.14
N LYS A 193 -58.68 -13.56 -19.39
CA LYS A 193 -59.55 -12.40 -19.60
C LYS A 193 -60.31 -12.08 -18.32
N VAL A 194 -60.28 -10.83 -17.88
CA VAL A 194 -61.15 -10.33 -16.80
C VAL A 194 -62.59 -10.28 -17.32
N THR A 195 -63.47 -11.04 -16.68
CA THR A 195 -64.89 -11.14 -17.01
C THR A 195 -65.81 -10.69 -15.88
N GLY A 196 -65.26 -10.51 -14.67
CA GLY A 196 -65.97 -10.00 -13.51
C GLY A 196 -65.10 -9.11 -12.63
N LEU A 197 -65.76 -8.37 -11.74
CA LEU A 197 -65.15 -7.68 -10.60
C LEU A 197 -65.99 -7.97 -9.36
N GLN A 198 -65.41 -8.66 -8.38
CA GLN A 198 -66.07 -9.13 -7.16
C GLN A 198 -67.26 -10.06 -7.45
N ASN A 199 -67.08 -11.02 -8.35
CA ASN A 199 -68.12 -11.94 -8.85
C ASN A 199 -69.30 -11.24 -9.54
N ARG A 200 -69.13 -9.98 -9.96
CA ARG A 200 -70.11 -9.24 -10.74
C ARG A 200 -69.63 -9.09 -12.18
N PRO A 201 -70.44 -9.45 -13.19
CA PRO A 201 -69.99 -9.46 -14.57
C PRO A 201 -69.60 -8.05 -15.06
N ILE A 202 -68.59 -7.99 -15.92
CA ILE A 202 -68.24 -6.81 -16.70
C ILE A 202 -68.79 -6.99 -18.11
N MET A 203 -69.43 -5.95 -18.64
CA MET A 203 -69.90 -5.92 -20.02
C MET A 203 -68.71 -6.03 -20.98
N ASP A 204 -68.77 -6.97 -21.93
CA ASP A 204 -67.69 -7.24 -22.89
C ASP A 204 -67.68 -6.21 -24.05
N ILE A 205 -67.46 -4.95 -23.69
CA ILE A 205 -67.34 -3.82 -24.62
C ILE A 205 -66.07 -3.05 -24.25
N ASN A 206 -65.24 -2.74 -25.24
CA ASN A 206 -64.05 -1.93 -25.04
C ASN A 206 -64.45 -0.50 -24.59
N PRO A 207 -63.91 0.00 -23.47
CA PRO A 207 -64.17 1.37 -23.04
C PRO A 207 -63.60 2.37 -24.05
N GLN A 208 -64.29 3.49 -24.24
CA GLN A 208 -63.84 4.63 -25.03
C GLN A 208 -63.12 5.66 -24.14
N LEU A 209 -62.45 6.63 -24.78
CA LEU A 209 -61.81 7.74 -24.09
C LEU A 209 -62.84 8.46 -23.19
N ASN A 210 -62.45 8.78 -21.96
CA ASN A 210 -63.26 9.45 -20.93
C ASN A 210 -64.46 8.64 -20.42
N GLN A 211 -64.38 7.31 -20.40
CA GLN A 211 -65.36 6.45 -19.73
C GLN A 211 -64.81 5.80 -18.45
N ALA A 212 -65.67 5.64 -17.45
CA ALA A 212 -65.42 4.82 -16.27
C ALA A 212 -66.41 3.66 -16.19
N LEU A 213 -66.02 2.56 -15.53
CA LEU A 213 -66.95 1.48 -15.24
C LEU A 213 -67.93 1.92 -14.15
N VAL A 214 -69.22 1.85 -14.46
CA VAL A 214 -70.32 2.15 -13.53
C VAL A 214 -71.16 0.89 -13.33
N TRP A 215 -71.61 0.63 -12.10
CA TRP A 215 -72.50 -0.48 -11.82
C TRP A 215 -73.94 -0.10 -12.17
N ASN A 216 -74.57 -0.83 -13.10
CA ASN A 216 -75.96 -0.55 -13.50
C ASN A 216 -77.02 -1.39 -12.76
N GLY A 217 -76.62 -2.17 -11.75
CA GLY A 217 -77.50 -3.11 -11.06
C GLY A 217 -77.37 -4.57 -11.52
N THR A 218 -76.78 -4.82 -12.70
CA THR A 218 -76.64 -6.17 -13.27
C THR A 218 -75.22 -6.49 -13.76
N GLN A 219 -74.50 -5.51 -14.30
CA GLN A 219 -73.12 -5.63 -14.77
C GLN A 219 -72.38 -4.28 -14.67
N TRP A 220 -71.06 -4.31 -14.62
CA TRP A 220 -70.22 -3.13 -14.81
C TRP A 220 -70.17 -2.78 -16.30
N LEU A 221 -70.52 -1.54 -16.67
CA LEU A 221 -70.43 -1.06 -18.05
C LEU A 221 -69.68 0.27 -18.12
N PRO A 222 -68.97 0.56 -19.22
CA PRO A 222 -68.29 1.83 -19.39
C PRO A 222 -69.31 2.96 -19.68
N VAL A 223 -69.21 4.06 -18.94
CA VAL A 223 -70.08 5.25 -19.05
C VAL A 223 -69.22 6.51 -19.06
N SER A 224 -69.58 7.51 -19.87
CA SER A 224 -68.86 8.79 -19.94
C SER A 224 -68.85 9.52 -18.59
N VAL A 225 -67.69 10.06 -18.22
CA VAL A 225 -67.51 10.88 -17.00
C VAL A 225 -67.24 12.32 -17.42
N ASP A 226 -67.88 13.27 -16.72
CA ASP A 226 -67.55 14.69 -16.85
C ASP A 226 -66.18 14.97 -16.21
N HIS A 227 -65.28 15.58 -16.97
CA HIS A 227 -63.86 15.71 -16.63
C HIS A 227 -63.33 17.12 -16.97
N ASP A 228 -64.17 18.15 -16.83
CA ASP A 228 -63.71 19.55 -16.84
C ASP A 228 -63.70 20.14 -15.42
N PRO A 229 -62.62 19.93 -14.62
CA PRO A 229 -62.52 20.47 -13.28
C PRO A 229 -62.27 21.98 -13.23
N THR A 230 -62.21 22.68 -14.37
CA THR A 230 -61.90 24.12 -14.43
C THR A 230 -63.13 25.03 -14.39
N ASN A 231 -64.33 24.45 -14.46
CA ASN A 231 -65.58 25.19 -14.39
C ASN A 231 -66.38 24.98 -13.08
N ASP A 232 -65.82 24.23 -12.13
CA ASP A 232 -66.49 23.93 -10.86
C ASP A 232 -66.23 25.02 -9.78
N LEU A 233 -67.29 25.67 -9.32
CA LEU A 233 -67.25 26.59 -8.17
C LEU A 233 -67.42 25.84 -6.84
N LEU A 234 -66.34 25.68 -6.08
CA LEU A 234 -66.35 25.00 -4.77
C LEU A 234 -66.84 25.93 -3.64
N ILE A 235 -67.89 25.52 -2.93
CA ILE A 235 -68.34 26.18 -1.68
C ILE A 235 -67.21 26.18 -0.65
N ASN A 236 -67.03 27.30 0.07
CA ASN A 236 -65.93 27.56 0.99
C ASN A 236 -64.54 27.73 0.36
N SER A 237 -64.43 27.81 -0.98
CA SER A 237 -63.17 28.22 -1.60
C SER A 237 -62.86 29.69 -1.29
N PRO A 238 -61.59 30.05 -1.05
CA PRO A 238 -61.20 31.43 -0.77
C PRO A 238 -61.45 32.32 -1.98
N ALA A 239 -62.09 33.47 -1.77
CA ALA A 239 -62.10 34.53 -2.75
C ALA A 239 -60.71 35.18 -2.81
N GLY A 240 -60.28 35.54 -4.02
CA GLY A 240 -58.96 36.13 -4.28
C GLY A 240 -59.04 37.55 -4.85
N GLY A 241 -57.86 38.16 -5.03
CA GLY A 241 -57.73 39.50 -5.59
C GLY A 241 -58.14 40.58 -4.60
N ASP A 242 -59.18 41.34 -4.94
CA ASP A 242 -59.68 42.45 -4.13
C ASP A 242 -60.64 42.03 -3.00
N LEU A 243 -60.99 40.75 -3.00
CA LEU A 243 -61.87 40.11 -2.05
C LEU A 243 -61.08 39.27 -1.04
N ILE A 244 -61.65 39.08 0.15
CA ILE A 244 -61.21 38.10 1.15
C ILE A 244 -62.42 37.34 1.71
N GLY A 245 -62.14 36.24 2.41
CA GLY A 245 -63.15 35.32 2.91
C GLY A 245 -63.48 34.28 1.86
N ASN A 246 -64.53 33.49 2.11
CA ASN A 246 -64.87 32.37 1.24
C ASN A 246 -66.18 32.63 0.50
N LEU A 247 -66.28 32.05 -0.71
CA LEU A 247 -67.53 32.01 -1.45
C LEU A 247 -68.59 31.22 -0.66
N PRO A 248 -69.87 31.65 -0.67
CA PRO A 248 -70.44 32.66 -1.58
C PRO A 248 -70.42 34.12 -1.07
N ASN A 249 -69.95 34.39 0.15
CA ASN A 249 -70.09 35.71 0.79
C ASN A 249 -68.75 36.40 1.10
N PRO A 250 -67.91 36.71 0.10
CA PRO A 250 -66.64 37.37 0.36
C PRO A 250 -66.81 38.87 0.62
N LYS A 251 -65.82 39.48 1.30
CA LYS A 251 -65.76 40.92 1.59
C LYS A 251 -64.71 41.61 0.73
N VAL A 252 -65.04 42.78 0.20
CA VAL A 252 -64.07 43.65 -0.49
C VAL A 252 -63.14 44.29 0.55
N ILE A 253 -61.83 44.07 0.40
CA ILE A 253 -60.79 44.65 1.27
C ILE A 253 -59.76 45.49 0.51
N LYS A 254 -59.80 45.44 -0.82
CA LYS A 254 -58.96 46.24 -1.70
C LYS A 254 -59.80 46.78 -2.85
N LEU A 255 -59.29 47.82 -3.50
CA LEU A 255 -59.83 48.28 -4.78
C LEU A 255 -58.65 48.47 -5.74
N ASN A 256 -58.66 47.71 -6.83
CA ASN A 256 -57.60 47.65 -7.83
C ASN A 256 -56.22 47.29 -7.23
N GLY A 257 -56.19 46.31 -6.32
CA GLY A 257 -54.97 45.80 -5.68
C GLY A 257 -54.47 46.59 -4.47
N PHE A 258 -55.02 47.78 -4.22
CA PHE A 258 -54.63 48.61 -3.09
C PHE A 258 -55.59 48.45 -1.89
N PRO A 259 -55.08 48.37 -0.65
CA PRO A 259 -55.90 48.25 0.56
C PRO A 259 -56.98 49.32 0.67
N LEU A 260 -58.17 48.93 1.14
CA LEU A 260 -59.25 49.83 1.53
C LEU A 260 -59.20 50.03 3.05
N ALA A 261 -59.35 51.28 3.50
CA ALA A 261 -59.33 51.61 4.91
C ALA A 261 -60.37 50.81 5.70
N SER A 262 -59.95 50.34 6.88
CA SER A 262 -60.78 49.50 7.76
C SER A 262 -61.87 50.28 8.52
N THR A 263 -61.79 51.61 8.51
CA THR A 263 -62.78 52.50 9.12
C THR A 263 -63.96 52.71 8.17
N ALA A 264 -65.18 52.65 8.72
CA ALA A 264 -66.39 52.85 7.92
C ALA A 264 -66.50 54.34 7.51
N PRO A 265 -66.83 54.64 6.24
CA PRO A 265 -67.05 56.01 5.81
C PRO A 265 -68.33 56.57 6.42
N ASP A 266 -68.31 57.85 6.79
CA ASP A 266 -69.51 58.59 7.14
C ASP A 266 -70.24 59.07 5.88
N SER A 267 -71.51 59.45 6.04
CA SER A 267 -72.31 59.98 4.94
C SER A 267 -71.68 61.26 4.38
N GLY A 268 -71.20 61.19 3.15
CA GLY A 268 -70.60 62.32 2.43
C GLY A 268 -69.07 62.24 2.29
N ASP A 269 -68.42 61.23 2.88
CA ASP A 269 -67.00 60.99 2.66
C ASP A 269 -66.69 60.60 1.21
N VAL A 270 -65.52 61.01 0.75
CA VAL A 270 -64.98 60.59 -0.54
C VAL A 270 -63.80 59.63 -0.33
N LEU A 271 -63.75 58.61 -1.18
CA LEU A 271 -62.64 57.67 -1.20
C LEU A 271 -61.44 58.33 -1.89
N VAL A 272 -60.34 58.49 -1.16
CA VAL A 272 -59.12 59.13 -1.64
C VAL A 272 -57.96 58.16 -1.46
N PHE A 273 -57.21 57.94 -2.54
CA PHE A 273 -55.99 57.13 -2.47
C PHE A 273 -54.83 57.99 -1.96
N SER A 274 -54.25 57.62 -0.81
CA SER A 274 -53.14 58.34 -0.23
C SER A 274 -52.24 57.40 0.57
N GLN A 275 -50.92 57.57 0.43
CA GLN A 275 -49.90 56.74 1.10
C GLN A 275 -50.10 55.23 0.90
N GLY A 276 -50.53 54.80 -0.30
CA GLY A 276 -50.62 53.38 -0.65
C GLY A 276 -51.92 52.68 -0.24
N GLU A 277 -52.91 53.41 0.28
CA GLU A 277 -54.19 52.87 0.74
C GLU A 277 -55.35 53.80 0.32
N TRP A 278 -56.50 53.21 -0.02
CA TRP A 278 -57.77 53.90 -0.27
C TRP A 278 -58.42 54.24 1.07
N LYS A 279 -58.32 55.50 1.48
CA LYS A 279 -58.88 56.00 2.73
C LYS A 279 -60.15 56.80 2.45
N HIS A 280 -61.08 56.80 3.39
CA HIS A 280 -62.13 57.81 3.36
C HIS A 280 -61.53 59.10 3.94
N LEU A 281 -61.57 60.19 3.18
CA LEU A 281 -61.08 61.49 3.62
C LEU A 281 -62.27 62.34 4.04
N PRO A 282 -62.38 62.70 5.34
CA PRO A 282 -63.34 63.70 5.78
C PRO A 282 -63.02 65.03 5.11
N ILE A 283 -64.04 65.80 4.73
CA ILE A 283 -63.87 67.15 4.18
C ILE A 283 -63.11 68.04 5.22
N GLY A 284 -61.79 68.27 5.06
CA GLY A 284 -61.04 69.33 5.78
C GLY A 284 -59.55 69.23 6.24
N SER A 285 -58.72 68.18 6.00
CA SER A 285 -57.34 68.05 6.62
C SER A 285 -56.16 67.73 5.66
N SER A 286 -54.93 68.28 5.86
CA SER A 286 -53.74 68.19 4.95
C SER A 286 -52.41 67.74 5.63
N PRO A 287 -51.44 66.98 5.01
CA PRO A 287 -50.25 66.37 5.70
C PRO A 287 -48.83 66.83 5.25
N SER A 288 -47.82 66.68 6.13
CA SER A 288 -46.38 66.97 5.96
C SER A 288 -45.50 65.69 5.87
N ALA A 289 -44.59 65.60 4.88
CA ALA A 289 -43.72 64.44 4.60
C ALA A 289 -42.25 64.68 5.03
N GLY A 290 -41.56 63.64 5.53
CA GLY A 290 -40.16 63.70 5.96
C GLY A 290 -39.30 62.53 5.43
N VAL A 291 -38.48 62.83 4.43
CA VAL A 291 -37.20 62.16 4.12
C VAL A 291 -36.16 63.28 4.25
N TRP A 292 -34.96 62.97 4.75
CA TRP A 292 -33.87 63.90 5.12
C TRP A 292 -33.95 64.48 6.54
N LYS A 293 -32.99 64.07 7.39
CA LYS A 293 -32.55 64.87 8.53
C LYS A 293 -31.05 65.13 8.39
N ARG A 294 -30.64 66.39 8.50
CA ARG A 294 -29.25 66.84 8.55
C ARG A 294 -28.95 67.31 9.96
N SER A 295 -27.80 66.93 10.52
CA SER A 295 -27.22 67.56 11.70
C SER A 295 -25.79 68.00 11.37
N ALA A 296 -25.32 69.04 12.05
CA ALA A 296 -24.37 70.01 11.50
C ALA A 296 -22.93 69.55 11.29
N ASN A 297 -22.45 68.41 11.80
CA ASN A 297 -21.03 68.03 11.66
C ASN A 297 -20.72 66.52 11.53
N ASP A 298 -21.70 65.63 11.43
CA ASP A 298 -21.45 64.19 11.23
C ASP A 298 -22.46 63.56 10.24
N VAL A 299 -21.99 62.57 9.47
CA VAL A 299 -22.83 61.65 8.69
C VAL A 299 -22.63 60.26 9.29
N VAL A 300 -23.65 59.75 9.97
CA VAL A 300 -23.64 58.39 10.51
C VAL A 300 -24.31 57.48 9.49
N LEU A 301 -23.55 56.53 8.95
CA LEU A 301 -24.04 55.39 8.19
C LEU A 301 -23.87 54.15 9.09
N GLU A 302 -24.90 53.33 9.24
CA GLU A 302 -24.77 52.09 10.01
C GLU A 302 -24.07 51.00 9.17
N ASP A 303 -22.99 50.49 9.76
CA ASP A 303 -21.88 49.60 9.36
C ASP A 303 -22.32 48.19 8.84
N PRO A 304 -21.53 47.49 7.99
CA PRO A 304 -20.61 46.47 8.54
C PRO A 304 -19.38 46.16 7.64
N ALA A 305 -18.16 46.56 8.05
CA ALA A 305 -16.90 45.78 7.91
C ALA A 305 -15.61 46.63 7.84
N GLY A 306 -15.31 47.41 8.89
CA GLY A 306 -13.91 47.59 9.31
C GLY A 306 -13.28 48.98 9.13
N ILE A 307 -14.07 50.04 8.92
CA ILE A 307 -13.59 51.42 9.02
C ILE A 307 -14.25 52.08 10.24
N GLN A 308 -13.50 52.27 11.32
CA GLN A 308 -14.06 52.79 12.57
C GLN A 308 -14.24 54.32 12.57
N ARG A 309 -13.47 55.05 11.76
CA ARG A 309 -13.57 56.51 11.60
C ARG A 309 -12.81 56.97 10.36
N VAL A 310 -13.40 57.91 9.63
CA VAL A 310 -12.71 58.72 8.62
C VAL A 310 -12.75 60.16 9.10
N ASN A 311 -11.61 60.70 9.52
CA ASN A 311 -11.52 62.10 9.91
C ASN A 311 -11.13 62.93 8.69
N ALA A 312 -12.09 63.66 8.14
CA ALA A 312 -11.91 64.45 6.91
C ALA A 312 -10.97 65.66 7.08
N SER A 313 -10.64 66.06 8.31
CA SER A 313 -9.75 67.22 8.56
C SER A 313 -8.26 66.88 8.47
N ASN A 314 -7.89 65.60 8.56
CA ASN A 314 -6.49 65.15 8.53
C ASN A 314 -6.28 63.80 7.80
N ALA A 315 -7.29 63.34 7.04
CA ALA A 315 -7.26 62.15 6.18
C ALA A 315 -6.79 60.86 6.88
N LEU A 316 -7.10 60.70 8.18
CA LEU A 316 -6.78 59.51 8.95
C LEU A 316 -7.85 58.42 8.74
N ILE A 317 -7.42 57.20 8.39
CA ILE A 317 -8.26 55.99 8.36
C ILE A 317 -7.67 54.97 9.35
N GLN A 318 -8.42 54.65 10.41
CA GLN A 318 -8.03 53.63 11.40
C GLN A 318 -8.79 52.33 11.17
N THR A 319 -8.04 51.23 11.10
CA THR A 319 -8.55 49.85 11.02
C THR A 319 -8.02 49.02 12.20
N GLN A 320 -8.69 47.91 12.53
CA GLN A 320 -8.49 47.20 13.81
C GLN A 320 -7.17 46.43 13.97
N ASN A 321 -6.31 46.30 12.94
CA ASN A 321 -5.02 45.59 13.04
C ASN A 321 -3.85 46.45 12.50
N SER A 322 -3.28 47.25 13.40
CA SER A 322 -1.89 47.76 13.47
C SER A 322 -1.12 47.96 12.15
N PHE A 323 -1.43 49.01 11.40
CA PHE A 323 -0.46 49.64 10.50
C PHE A 323 -0.71 51.15 10.47
N ALA A 324 0.23 51.94 10.97
CA ALA A 324 0.18 53.40 10.92
C ALA A 324 1.52 53.93 10.40
N ALA A 325 1.49 54.54 9.22
CA ALA A 325 2.63 55.29 8.69
C ALA A 325 2.55 56.72 9.25
N TYR A 326 3.53 57.10 10.06
CA TYR A 326 3.64 58.47 10.58
C TYR A 326 4.62 59.29 9.75
N LYS A 327 4.32 60.58 9.61
CA LYS A 327 5.29 61.59 9.19
C LYS A 327 6.13 61.96 10.41
N GLY A 328 7.41 61.61 10.44
CA GLY A 328 8.37 62.13 11.42
C GLY A 328 8.54 63.64 11.22
N SER A 329 8.76 64.39 12.30
CA SER A 329 8.80 65.86 12.29
C SER A 329 10.01 66.47 11.56
N ASP A 330 11.03 65.68 11.20
CA ASP A 330 12.37 66.19 10.91
C ASP A 330 12.95 65.76 9.53
N SER A 331 12.15 65.61 8.47
CA SER A 331 12.66 65.70 7.08
C SER A 331 11.55 65.86 6.04
N THR A 332 11.77 66.70 5.03
CA THR A 332 10.84 67.02 3.93
C THR A 332 10.82 65.99 2.79
N ALA A 333 11.32 64.77 3.03
CA ALA A 333 11.24 63.66 2.07
C ALA A 333 11.12 62.30 2.79
N VAL A 334 10.22 61.43 2.31
CA VAL A 334 9.99 60.09 2.85
C VAL A 334 11.21 59.22 2.56
N SER A 335 12.00 58.86 3.59
CA SER A 335 13.10 57.90 3.46
C SER A 335 12.55 56.46 3.52
N PRO A 336 12.84 55.59 2.52
CA PRO A 336 12.29 54.24 2.43
C PRO A 336 13.12 53.21 3.21
N VAL A 337 13.53 53.53 4.44
CA VAL A 337 14.45 52.67 5.20
C VAL A 337 13.84 52.24 6.53
N GLY A 338 13.33 51.01 6.55
CA GLY A 338 13.19 50.20 7.76
C GLY A 338 11.81 50.21 8.42
N ILE A 339 11.18 49.03 8.44
CA ILE A 339 10.04 48.72 9.32
C ILE A 339 10.56 48.80 10.77
N GLN A 340 10.22 49.86 11.48
CA GLN A 340 10.42 49.97 12.93
C GLN A 340 9.12 49.58 13.63
N TYR A 341 9.13 48.47 14.35
CA TYR A 341 8.08 48.12 15.30
C TYR A 341 8.42 48.77 16.65
N ILE A 342 7.61 49.73 17.09
CA ILE A 342 7.83 50.40 18.37
C ILE A 342 6.81 49.90 19.40
N GLN A 343 7.39 49.23 20.40
CA GLN A 343 7.01 49.12 21.81
C GLN A 343 6.52 47.76 22.34
N GLY A 344 7.44 47.18 23.11
CA GLY A 344 7.31 46.13 24.12
C GLY A 344 8.72 45.89 24.66
N SER A 345 8.98 46.17 25.94
CA SER A 345 10.26 45.90 26.59
C SER A 345 10.50 44.39 26.64
N GLY A 346 11.10 43.86 25.58
CA GLY A 346 11.31 42.42 25.41
C GLY A 346 11.20 41.93 23.97
N ALA A 347 11.61 42.74 22.97
CA ALA A 347 11.60 42.35 21.57
C ALA A 347 13.01 42.28 21.00
N MET A 348 13.27 41.28 20.14
CA MET A 348 14.54 41.10 19.44
C MET A 348 14.74 42.21 18.39
N GLN A 349 15.94 42.77 18.32
CA GLN A 349 16.33 43.81 17.37
C GLN A 349 17.53 43.36 16.53
N ALA A 350 17.40 43.46 15.21
CA ALA A 350 18.50 43.28 14.27
C ALA A 350 19.03 44.65 13.83
N ARG A 351 20.33 44.89 14.03
CA ARG A 351 20.99 46.15 13.63
C ARG A 351 22.23 45.86 12.77
N SER A 352 22.37 46.64 11.70
CA SER A 352 23.57 46.69 10.86
C SER A 352 24.19 48.07 11.02
N PHE A 353 25.45 48.14 11.44
CA PHE A 353 26.17 49.42 11.56
C PHE A 353 26.94 49.68 10.27
N GLN A 354 26.84 50.90 9.73
CA GLN A 354 27.37 51.24 8.40
C GLN A 354 28.90 51.51 8.38
N GLY A 355 29.64 51.26 9.47
CA GLY A 355 31.06 51.70 9.58
C GLY A 355 32.07 50.73 10.21
N ALA A 356 31.60 49.67 10.87
CA ALA A 356 32.40 48.51 11.25
C ALA A 356 31.63 47.32 10.69
N ASN A 357 32.26 46.42 9.92
CA ASN A 357 31.62 45.27 9.29
C ASN A 357 31.14 44.26 10.35
N THR A 358 30.21 44.69 11.18
CA THR A 358 29.77 44.07 12.42
C THR A 358 28.25 44.10 12.40
N HIS A 359 27.69 42.91 12.23
CA HIS A 359 26.25 42.68 12.36
C HIS A 359 25.98 42.13 13.75
N VAL A 360 25.01 42.72 14.46
CA VAL A 360 24.73 42.35 15.85
C VAL A 360 23.23 42.18 16.06
N LEU A 361 22.87 41.08 16.73
CA LEU A 361 21.53 40.81 17.19
C LEU A 361 21.44 41.13 18.70
N SER A 362 20.41 41.87 19.09
CA SER A 362 20.25 42.32 20.47
C SER A 362 18.84 42.07 21.00
N TYR A 363 18.73 41.87 22.31
CA TYR A 363 17.45 41.81 23.01
C TYR A 363 17.49 42.87 24.13
N GLY A 364 16.66 43.91 23.98
CA GLY A 364 16.84 45.13 24.77
C GLY A 364 18.23 45.76 24.54
N ASN A 365 18.96 46.00 25.64
CA ASN A 365 20.31 46.59 25.59
C ASN A 365 21.45 45.55 25.62
N LYS A 366 21.14 44.25 25.45
CA LYS A 366 22.14 43.17 25.50
C LYS A 366 22.46 42.66 24.10
N TYR A 367 23.74 42.53 23.77
CA TYR A 367 24.21 41.86 22.55
C TYR A 367 24.23 40.36 22.78
N LEU A 368 23.66 39.60 21.84
CA LEU A 368 23.56 38.14 21.92
C LEU A 368 24.62 37.46 21.05
N TYR A 369 24.98 38.05 19.90
CA TYR A 369 26.01 37.55 18.98
C TYR A 369 26.52 38.68 18.09
N GLY A 370 27.81 38.68 17.75
CA GLY A 370 28.42 39.61 16.79
C GLY A 370 29.56 38.96 16.00
N LEU A 371 29.66 39.30 14.72
CA LEU A 371 30.80 38.98 13.87
C LEU A 371 31.74 40.18 13.82
N ASN A 372 33.02 39.99 14.15
CA ASN A 372 33.99 41.08 14.12
C ASN A 372 35.28 40.66 13.41
N SER A 373 35.64 41.36 12.35
CA SER A 373 36.97 41.24 11.72
C SER A 373 37.84 42.39 12.24
N PHE A 374 38.83 42.11 13.09
CA PHE A 374 39.75 43.17 13.53
C PHE A 374 40.78 43.50 12.45
N THR A 375 40.85 44.78 12.13
CA THR A 375 41.85 45.61 11.45
C THR A 375 42.71 45.03 10.32
N ILE A 376 42.80 45.81 9.23
CA ILE A 376 43.59 45.62 8.01
C ILE A 376 45.05 45.21 8.32
N GLY A 377 45.47 44.01 7.87
CA GLY A 377 46.87 43.58 7.84
C GLY A 377 47.23 42.28 8.58
N SER A 378 46.31 41.66 9.32
CA SER A 378 46.49 40.33 9.93
C SER A 378 45.90 39.24 9.02
N PRO A 379 46.60 38.11 8.74
CA PRO A 379 45.99 36.95 8.07
C PRO A 379 45.09 36.13 9.02
N TYR A 380 44.98 36.54 10.28
CA TYR A 380 44.14 35.90 11.28
C TYR A 380 42.77 36.57 11.33
N ALA A 381 41.71 35.83 11.03
CA ALA A 381 40.33 36.18 11.36
C ALA A 381 39.90 35.35 12.58
N GLU A 382 39.37 36.01 13.60
CA GLU A 382 38.90 35.35 14.81
C GLU A 382 37.38 35.46 14.93
N LEU A 383 36.74 34.35 15.26
CA LEU A 383 35.33 34.27 15.58
C LEU A 383 35.21 34.14 17.10
N GLU A 384 34.70 35.18 17.75
CA GLU A 384 34.62 35.24 19.20
C GLU A 384 33.17 35.07 19.67
N PHE A 385 32.93 34.18 20.61
CA PHE A 385 31.63 33.98 21.25
C PHE A 385 31.69 34.54 22.67
N TRP A 386 30.85 35.55 22.96
CA TRP A 386 30.78 36.13 24.30
C TRP A 386 29.69 35.44 25.14
N ASN A 387 30.09 34.85 26.27
CA ASN A 387 29.15 34.35 27.27
C ASN A 387 29.00 35.41 28.40
N ASN A 388 27.76 35.74 28.75
CA ASN A 388 27.40 36.91 29.56
C ASN A 388 27.06 36.55 31.02
N ASP A 389 27.82 35.63 31.62
CA ASP A 389 27.79 35.45 33.08
C ASP A 389 28.82 36.36 33.75
N LEU A 390 28.35 37.51 34.23
CA LEU A 390 29.16 38.52 34.93
C LEU A 390 29.53 38.12 36.38
N SER A 391 29.24 36.88 36.82
CA SER A 391 29.69 36.34 38.11
C SER A 391 31.08 35.68 38.07
N GLN A 392 31.62 35.40 36.87
CA GLN A 392 33.01 34.99 36.68
C GLN A 392 33.87 36.22 36.35
N LYS A 393 34.13 37.08 37.36
CA LYS A 393 35.14 38.12 37.23
C LYS A 393 36.53 37.45 37.23
N GLU A 394 37.27 37.67 36.16
CA GLU A 394 38.64 37.17 35.89
C GLU A 394 38.76 35.69 35.50
N ILE A 395 38.61 35.41 34.21
CA ILE A 395 39.22 34.20 33.60
C ILE A 395 39.98 34.60 32.34
N ARG A 396 41.13 35.23 32.52
CA ARG A 396 42.18 35.26 31.47
C ARG A 396 43.33 34.29 31.77
N ALA A 397 43.28 33.51 32.87
CA ALA A 397 44.41 32.68 33.29
C ALA A 397 44.08 31.26 33.85
N ALA A 398 42.81 30.85 33.95
CA ALA A 398 42.46 29.55 34.55
C ALA A 398 41.48 28.69 33.72
N LEU A 399 41.30 29.02 32.45
CA LEU A 399 40.63 28.14 31.49
C LEU A 399 41.38 28.18 30.15
N ASN A 400 42.53 27.51 30.06
CA ASN A 400 42.89 26.87 28.80
C ASN A 400 43.02 25.36 29.00
N PRO A 401 41.90 24.64 29.28
CA PRO A 401 41.84 23.19 29.13
C PRO A 401 41.88 22.75 27.65
N PHE A 402 41.98 23.70 26.72
CA PHE A 402 42.04 23.52 25.27
C PHE A 402 43.10 24.49 24.70
N GLU A 403 44.34 24.04 24.50
CA GLU A 403 45.24 24.76 23.60
C GLU A 403 44.88 24.36 22.17
N LEU A 404 44.27 25.28 21.41
CA LEU A 404 44.19 25.15 19.95
C LEU A 404 45.54 25.58 19.38
N ARG A 405 46.46 24.62 19.16
CA ARG A 405 47.85 24.90 18.84
C ARG A 405 48.14 24.69 17.35
N PHE A 406 48.56 25.75 16.66
CA PHE A 406 49.06 25.67 15.29
C PHE A 406 50.58 25.41 15.33
N ASP A 407 51.00 24.15 15.47
CA ASP A 407 52.41 23.75 15.54
C ASP A 407 52.97 23.33 14.17
N VAL A 408 53.74 24.20 13.52
CA VAL A 408 54.61 23.79 12.40
C VAL A 408 55.84 23.11 12.99
N ALA A 409 55.84 21.77 13.07
CA ALA A 409 56.99 21.02 13.57
C ALA A 409 58.20 21.14 12.64
N THR A 410 59.35 21.57 13.18
CA THR A 410 60.67 21.43 12.53
C THR A 410 61.31 20.11 12.96
N PRO A 411 62.17 19.50 12.12
CA PRO A 411 62.56 18.09 12.24
C PRO A 411 63.50 17.85 13.43
N ASP A 412 63.15 16.92 14.33
CA ASP A 412 64.09 16.46 15.35
C ASP A 412 64.97 15.33 14.78
N ARG A 413 66.28 15.43 15.03
CA ARG A 413 67.32 14.58 14.44
C ARG A 413 67.26 13.16 15.00
N GLY A 414 66.51 12.26 14.35
CA GLY A 414 66.61 10.83 14.65
C GLY A 414 65.44 9.96 14.19
N GLY A 415 65.06 10.00 12.91
CA GLY A 415 64.20 8.98 12.30
C GLY A 415 63.05 9.56 11.49
N PHE A 416 63.15 9.44 10.16
CA PHE A 416 62.10 9.45 9.12
C PHE A 416 60.68 9.97 9.45
N TYR A 417 60.53 11.20 9.93
CA TYR A 417 59.24 11.91 9.93
C TYR A 417 59.42 13.27 9.24
N TYR A 418 58.74 13.44 8.10
CA TYR A 418 58.78 14.64 7.27
C TYR A 418 57.36 15.20 7.15
N GLY A 419 56.93 16.08 8.06
CA GLY A 419 55.59 16.67 7.94
C GLY A 419 55.36 17.90 8.81
N THR A 420 54.73 18.92 8.21
CA THR A 420 54.09 20.05 8.91
C THR A 420 52.73 19.59 9.43
N GLY A 421 52.56 19.53 10.76
CA GLY A 421 51.29 19.13 11.38
C GLY A 421 50.45 20.31 11.88
N PHE A 422 49.23 20.02 12.34
CA PHE A 422 48.40 20.90 13.16
C PHE A 422 47.82 20.01 14.24
N THR A 423 47.96 20.37 15.51
CA THR A 423 47.64 19.44 16.60
C THR A 423 46.81 20.16 17.65
N ILE A 424 45.62 19.63 17.94
CA ILE A 424 44.78 20.12 19.05
C ILE A 424 44.91 19.09 20.16
N ASP A 425 45.85 19.34 21.06
CA ASP A 425 46.18 18.42 22.15
C ASP A 425 45.91 19.01 23.53
N ARG A 426 45.66 18.12 24.47
CA ARG A 426 45.74 18.43 25.92
C ARG A 426 47.18 18.35 26.45
N LYS A 427 48.07 17.58 25.79
CA LYS A 427 49.56 17.53 25.76
C LYS A 427 50.05 16.17 25.19
N VAL A 428 51.31 16.10 24.72
CA VAL A 428 51.99 15.04 23.90
C VAL A 428 51.66 13.56 24.24
N LYS A 429 51.46 12.75 23.18
CA LYS A 429 51.10 11.31 23.15
C LYS A 429 51.94 10.36 24.01
N ASP A 430 53.22 10.66 24.26
CA ASP A 430 54.14 9.78 25.02
C ASP A 430 54.18 10.07 26.54
N SER A 431 53.22 10.84 27.06
CA SER A 431 53.15 11.21 28.48
C SER A 431 52.69 10.05 29.37
N PRO A 432 53.31 9.79 30.53
CA PRO A 432 52.97 8.69 31.44
C PRO A 432 51.63 8.85 32.20
N LEU A 433 50.84 9.87 31.89
CA LEU A 433 49.55 10.18 32.52
C LEU A 433 48.42 10.03 31.48
N GLU A 434 47.32 9.33 31.83
CA GLU A 434 46.19 9.03 30.93
C GLU A 434 45.50 10.32 30.43
N TYR A 435 45.78 10.74 29.19
CA TYR A 435 45.12 11.89 28.55
C TYR A 435 44.66 11.57 27.12
N ALA A 436 43.61 12.25 26.65
CA ALA A 436 43.09 12.12 25.29
C ALA A 436 43.40 13.35 24.43
N GLY A 437 43.70 13.16 23.14
CA GLY A 437 44.09 14.22 22.20
C GLY A 437 43.78 13.88 20.74
N VAL A 438 44.00 14.86 19.85
CA VAL A 438 43.85 14.73 18.39
C VAL A 438 45.14 15.16 17.71
N GLU A 439 45.71 14.22 16.97
CA GLU A 439 47.02 14.37 16.35
C GLU A 439 46.90 14.32 14.82
N LEU A 440 47.35 15.37 14.12
CA LEU A 440 47.51 15.33 12.67
C LEU A 440 48.98 15.08 12.31
N ARG A 441 49.28 13.94 11.68
CA ARG A 441 50.61 13.58 11.17
C ARG A 441 50.53 13.37 9.66
N ASP A 442 51.36 14.08 8.92
CA ASP A 442 51.47 14.00 7.46
C ASP A 442 50.12 14.25 6.75
N SER A 443 49.41 13.19 6.36
CA SER A 443 48.09 13.22 5.72
C SER A 443 47.00 12.53 6.54
N SER A 444 47.27 12.25 7.82
CA SER A 444 46.47 11.37 8.65
C SER A 444 46.13 12.04 9.99
N MET A 445 44.94 11.76 10.53
CA MET A 445 44.39 12.31 11.77
C MET A 445 44.12 11.18 12.76
N TYR A 446 44.69 11.22 13.96
CA TYR A 446 44.49 10.19 14.98
C TYR A 446 43.90 10.78 16.27
N PHE A 447 42.95 10.08 16.85
CA PHE A 447 42.39 10.36 18.16
C PHE A 447 42.90 9.29 19.12
N TYR A 448 43.52 9.70 20.20
CA TYR A 448 44.21 8.78 21.12
C TYR A 448 43.84 9.08 22.58
N SER A 449 44.00 8.07 23.44
CA SER A 449 43.88 8.17 24.90
C SER A 449 45.00 7.37 25.57
N GLY A 450 45.85 8.04 26.35
CA GLY A 450 47.15 7.50 26.77
C GLY A 450 48.00 7.12 25.56
N ASN A 451 48.64 5.96 25.60
CA ASN A 451 49.49 5.46 24.51
C ASN A 451 48.70 4.65 23.44
N LYS A 452 47.37 4.82 23.36
CA LYS A 452 46.52 4.02 22.46
C LYS A 452 45.64 4.89 21.61
N ASP A 453 45.64 4.62 20.31
CA ASP A 453 44.70 5.22 19.36
C ASP A 453 43.33 4.57 19.55
N PHE A 454 42.26 5.36 19.49
CA PHE A 454 40.88 4.87 19.52
C PHE A 454 40.10 5.23 18.26
N ALA A 455 40.56 6.21 17.49
CA ALA A 455 40.09 6.45 16.13
C ALA A 455 41.21 7.03 15.25
N GLY A 456 41.17 6.80 13.94
CA GLY A 456 42.15 7.36 13.02
C GLY A 456 41.62 7.49 11.61
N ILE A 457 42.01 8.53 10.89
CA ILE A 457 41.83 8.72 9.46
C ILE A 457 43.23 8.66 8.86
N ASP A 458 43.51 7.68 8.01
CA ASP A 458 44.79 7.53 7.33
C ASP A 458 44.64 7.89 5.84
N VAL A 459 45.62 8.59 5.29
CA VAL A 459 45.73 8.86 3.85
C VAL A 459 47.15 8.47 3.42
N ALA A 460 47.42 7.17 3.35
CA ALA A 460 48.72 6.65 2.94
C ALA A 460 48.88 6.69 1.41
N THR A 461 49.96 7.30 0.93
CA THR A 461 50.27 7.47 -0.52
C THR A 461 50.47 6.15 -1.27
N ASN A 462 50.81 5.06 -0.58
CA ASN A 462 51.13 3.76 -1.19
C ASN A 462 50.12 2.65 -0.88
N TYR A 463 49.20 2.87 0.05
CA TYR A 463 48.45 1.78 0.69
C TYR A 463 46.93 1.99 0.72
N GLY A 464 46.43 3.11 0.22
CA GLY A 464 45.01 3.43 0.32
C GLY A 464 44.67 3.98 1.70
N GLY A 465 43.79 4.98 1.73
CA GLY A 465 43.35 5.63 2.97
C GLY A 465 42.21 4.88 3.66
N GLY A 466 41.94 5.24 4.92
CA GLY A 466 40.79 4.72 5.63
C GLY A 466 40.47 5.41 6.97
N LEU A 467 39.27 5.16 7.48
CA LEU A 467 38.83 5.49 8.84
C LEU A 467 38.84 4.23 9.69
N PHE A 468 39.45 4.30 10.87
CA PHE A 468 39.65 3.19 11.78
C PHE A 468 39.17 3.58 13.17
N THR A 469 38.69 2.60 13.93
CA THR A 469 38.33 2.74 15.34
C THR A 469 38.83 1.54 16.12
N TYR A 470 39.24 1.77 17.37
CA TYR A 470 39.79 0.77 18.27
C TYR A 470 39.11 0.88 19.64
N ASP A 471 39.15 -0.18 20.44
CA ASP A 471 38.73 -0.11 21.84
C ASP A 471 39.80 0.44 22.78
N LYS A 472 39.44 0.56 24.06
CA LYS A 472 40.35 0.92 25.17
C LYS A 472 41.61 0.04 25.26
N ASN A 473 41.61 -1.14 24.66
CA ASN A 473 42.74 -2.05 24.69
C ASN A 473 43.64 -1.90 23.45
N GLY A 474 43.25 -1.10 22.46
CA GLY A 474 43.95 -0.93 21.18
C GLY A 474 43.57 -2.00 20.15
N LYS A 475 42.39 -2.63 20.30
CA LYS A 475 41.87 -3.67 19.40
C LYS A 475 40.84 -3.11 18.44
N ASP A 476 40.91 -3.55 17.20
CA ASP A 476 40.14 -3.12 16.02
C ASP A 476 38.63 -3.24 16.19
N ARG A 477 37.84 -2.24 15.80
CA ARG A 477 36.37 -2.26 15.97
C ARG A 477 35.62 -2.02 14.68
N MET A 478 35.94 -0.94 13.98
CA MET A 478 35.31 -0.60 12.71
C MET A 478 36.35 0.00 11.78
N TYR A 479 36.43 -0.54 10.57
CA TYR A 479 37.30 -0.09 9.50
C TYR A 479 36.48 0.36 8.31
N PHE A 480 36.89 1.44 7.67
CA PHE A 480 36.46 1.87 6.34
C PHE A 480 37.74 2.16 5.58
N SER A 481 38.20 1.24 4.75
CA SER A 481 39.51 1.33 4.15
C SER A 481 39.50 0.88 2.70
N SER A 482 40.58 1.20 1.99
CA SER A 482 40.93 0.57 0.71
C SER A 482 42.04 -0.49 0.87
N LEU A 483 42.30 -0.89 2.13
CA LEU A 483 43.29 -1.88 2.54
C LEU A 483 42.66 -3.25 2.79
N ASN A 484 43.04 -4.22 1.98
CA ASN A 484 43.20 -5.62 2.39
C ASN A 484 44.60 -6.11 1.99
N SER A 485 45.05 -7.23 2.55
CA SER A 485 46.41 -7.78 2.42
C SER A 485 46.88 -8.06 0.98
N ASP A 486 45.98 -8.00 0.01
CA ASP A 486 46.19 -8.20 -1.43
C ASP A 486 46.03 -6.91 -2.28
N GLN A 487 45.93 -5.73 -1.64
CA GLN A 487 46.14 -4.40 -2.22
C GLN A 487 45.26 -4.06 -3.44
N THR A 488 44.11 -3.38 -3.22
CA THR A 488 43.41 -2.39 -4.09
C THR A 488 41.88 -2.33 -3.91
N GLN A 489 41.29 -3.06 -2.95
CA GLN A 489 39.83 -3.22 -2.86
C GLN A 489 39.22 -2.41 -1.70
N PRO A 490 38.05 -1.76 -1.90
CA PRO A 490 37.32 -1.13 -0.80
C PRO A 490 36.84 -2.18 0.21
N TYR A 491 36.97 -1.86 1.49
CA TYR A 491 36.71 -2.72 2.63
C TYR A 491 36.06 -1.94 3.77
N ILE A 492 34.93 -2.41 4.29
CA ILE A 492 34.32 -1.93 5.53
C ILE A 492 34.17 -3.14 6.45
N GLY A 493 34.81 -3.12 7.62
CA GLY A 493 34.81 -4.25 8.54
C GLY A 493 34.31 -3.87 9.92
N LEU A 494 33.49 -4.72 10.53
CA LEU A 494 33.11 -4.68 11.95
C LEU A 494 33.74 -5.86 12.67
N PHE A 495 34.33 -5.64 13.85
CA PHE A 495 35.13 -6.64 14.55
C PHE A 495 34.58 -6.96 15.96
N SER A 496 34.62 -8.24 16.33
CA SER A 496 34.21 -8.72 17.65
C SER A 496 35.17 -8.28 18.74
N THR A 497 34.62 -7.73 19.83
CA THR A 497 35.40 -7.35 21.01
C THR A 497 36.04 -8.54 21.72
N LYS A 498 35.41 -9.72 21.61
CA LYS A 498 35.86 -10.95 22.26
C LYS A 498 37.00 -11.62 21.51
N THR A 499 36.85 -11.81 20.20
CA THR A 499 37.78 -12.62 19.39
C THR A 499 38.76 -11.81 18.55
N ASN A 500 38.55 -10.49 18.42
CA ASN A 500 39.32 -9.62 17.52
C ASN A 500 39.32 -10.09 16.06
N ARG A 501 38.17 -10.66 15.63
CA ARG A 501 37.92 -11.11 14.25
C ARG A 501 36.70 -10.39 13.70
N ALA A 502 36.62 -10.30 12.38
CA ALA A 502 35.47 -9.71 11.72
C ALA A 502 34.18 -10.47 12.04
N VAL A 503 33.09 -9.73 12.16
CA VAL A 503 31.71 -10.23 12.28
C VAL A 503 30.86 -9.80 11.10
N ALA A 504 31.23 -8.70 10.44
CA ALA A 504 30.57 -8.19 9.25
C ALA A 504 31.60 -7.49 8.36
N GLU A 505 31.57 -7.74 7.07
CA GLU A 505 32.45 -7.14 6.09
C GLU A 505 31.65 -6.70 4.86
N LEU A 506 31.93 -5.52 4.32
CA LEU A 506 31.57 -5.11 2.97
C LEU A 506 32.88 -4.92 2.21
N GLN A 507 33.17 -5.80 1.28
CA GLN A 507 34.43 -5.86 0.57
C GLN A 507 34.21 -5.95 -0.94
N SER A 508 35.29 -5.97 -1.71
CA SER A 508 35.27 -6.32 -3.12
C SER A 508 36.24 -7.47 -3.32
N PHE A 509 35.94 -8.44 -4.16
CA PHE A 509 36.87 -9.47 -4.63
C PHE A 509 36.78 -9.56 -6.16
N ASN A 510 37.91 -9.62 -6.87
CA ASN A 510 37.94 -9.65 -8.35
C ASN A 510 37.08 -8.55 -9.01
N SER A 511 37.08 -7.34 -8.44
CA SER A 511 36.28 -6.19 -8.88
C SER A 511 34.76 -6.35 -8.72
N ALA A 512 34.28 -7.30 -7.92
CA ALA A 512 32.87 -7.47 -7.58
C ALA A 512 32.63 -7.26 -6.09
N GLY A 513 31.56 -6.53 -5.74
CA GLY A 513 31.20 -6.22 -4.36
C GLY A 513 30.62 -7.41 -3.60
N GLU A 514 30.90 -7.48 -2.31
CA GLU A 514 30.55 -8.57 -1.42
C GLU A 514 30.21 -8.05 -0.02
N PHE A 515 29.16 -8.59 0.59
CA PHE A 515 28.76 -8.39 1.98
C PHE A 515 28.73 -9.73 2.69
N VAL A 516 29.39 -9.83 3.85
CA VAL A 516 29.53 -11.07 4.59
C VAL A 516 29.29 -10.85 6.07
N LEU A 517 28.57 -11.78 6.70
CA LEU A 517 28.48 -11.90 8.15
C LEU A 517 29.15 -13.19 8.60
N TYR A 518 29.98 -13.12 9.64
CA TYR A 518 30.77 -14.24 10.15
C TYR A 518 30.38 -14.63 11.57
N ASN A 519 30.58 -15.90 11.90
CA ASN A 519 30.69 -16.33 13.28
C ASN A 519 32.13 -16.11 13.76
N SER A 520 32.35 -15.06 14.55
CA SER A 520 33.69 -14.66 14.97
C SER A 520 34.42 -15.66 15.87
N ASN A 521 33.76 -16.73 16.36
CA ASN A 521 34.41 -17.82 17.09
C ASN A 521 34.97 -18.89 16.15
N THR A 522 34.30 -19.16 15.02
CA THR A 522 34.64 -20.26 14.10
C THR A 522 35.20 -19.80 12.76
N ASP A 523 35.15 -18.50 12.47
CA ASP A 523 35.53 -17.91 11.17
C ASP A 523 34.68 -18.37 9.99
N GLN A 524 33.49 -18.89 10.27
CA GLN A 524 32.58 -19.42 9.25
C GLN A 524 31.53 -18.39 8.84
N PHE A 525 31.09 -18.49 7.58
CA PHE A 525 30.05 -17.63 7.00
C PHE A 525 28.67 -17.93 7.60
N ASN A 526 27.96 -16.88 8.04
CA ASN A 526 26.56 -16.96 8.48
C ASN A 526 25.62 -16.47 7.37
N VAL A 527 25.90 -15.29 6.81
CA VAL A 527 25.13 -14.67 5.72
C VAL A 527 26.13 -14.13 4.71
N TYR A 528 25.83 -14.30 3.43
CA TYR A 528 26.66 -13.83 2.35
C TYR A 528 25.79 -13.21 1.27
N ALA A 529 26.18 -12.06 0.71
CA ALA A 529 25.58 -11.46 -0.46
C ALA A 529 26.64 -10.81 -1.36
N GLY A 530 26.83 -11.26 -2.60
CA GLY A 530 27.91 -10.75 -3.44
C GLY A 530 28.37 -11.71 -4.52
N TYR A 531 29.62 -11.58 -4.93
CA TYR A 531 30.28 -12.47 -5.89
C TYR A 531 31.38 -13.27 -5.18
N SER A 532 31.18 -14.58 -4.98
CA SER A 532 32.15 -15.40 -4.24
C SER A 532 32.97 -16.29 -5.16
N THR A 533 34.24 -16.44 -4.82
CA THR A 533 35.12 -17.52 -5.31
C THR A 533 34.94 -18.83 -4.52
N ASN A 534 34.29 -18.78 -3.35
CA ASN A 534 33.99 -19.93 -2.50
C ASN A 534 32.62 -20.57 -2.85
N GLY A 535 31.89 -20.00 -3.81
CA GLY A 535 30.63 -20.51 -4.36
C GLY A 535 30.70 -20.64 -5.89
N PRO A 536 29.56 -20.87 -6.59
CA PRO A 536 29.56 -20.76 -8.04
C PRO A 536 29.93 -19.31 -8.45
N ASN A 537 30.76 -19.11 -9.47
CA ASN A 537 31.29 -17.82 -9.96
C ASN A 537 30.21 -16.83 -10.46
N TYR A 538 29.22 -16.49 -9.63
CA TYR A 538 28.00 -15.76 -9.96
C TYR A 538 27.56 -14.87 -8.77
N PRO A 539 26.72 -13.83 -9.02
CA PRO A 539 26.04 -13.13 -7.94
C PRO A 539 25.17 -14.10 -7.13
N TRP A 540 25.35 -14.12 -5.82
CA TRP A 540 24.59 -14.98 -4.91
C TRP A 540 24.27 -14.30 -3.57
N LEU A 541 23.18 -14.73 -2.97
CA LEU A 541 22.75 -14.40 -1.62
C LEU A 541 22.48 -15.72 -0.89
N GLY A 542 23.11 -15.97 0.26
CA GLY A 542 22.97 -17.23 0.96
C GLY A 542 23.18 -17.14 2.46
N ILE A 543 22.80 -18.21 3.14
CA ILE A 543 23.05 -18.47 4.56
C ILE A 543 23.90 -19.73 4.72
N GLY A 544 24.88 -19.67 5.62
CA GLY A 544 25.78 -20.77 5.95
C GLY A 544 25.29 -21.62 7.13
N ASP A 545 25.70 -22.88 7.18
CA ASP A 545 25.57 -23.75 8.36
C ASP A 545 26.66 -23.44 9.40
N ALA A 546 26.60 -24.12 10.55
CA ALA A 546 27.58 -23.96 11.63
C ALA A 546 29.03 -24.32 11.24
N ASN A 547 29.23 -25.02 10.11
CA ASN A 547 30.52 -25.43 9.57
C ASN A 547 30.95 -24.57 8.36
N GLY A 548 30.18 -23.54 7.99
CA GLY A 548 30.45 -22.65 6.86
C GLY A 548 30.01 -23.17 5.48
N GLY A 549 29.31 -24.30 5.41
CA GLY A 549 28.68 -24.80 4.18
C GLY A 549 27.39 -24.05 3.86
N SER A 550 27.05 -23.83 2.59
CA SER A 550 25.80 -23.14 2.22
C SER A 550 24.57 -23.99 2.56
N SER A 551 23.68 -23.50 3.44
CA SER A 551 22.42 -24.16 3.83
C SER A 551 21.24 -23.80 2.91
N ALA A 552 21.20 -22.54 2.47
CA ALA A 552 20.20 -22.04 1.52
C ALA A 552 20.70 -20.75 0.86
N GLY A 553 20.16 -20.42 -0.31
CA GLY A 553 20.48 -19.20 -1.03
C GLY A 553 19.79 -19.08 -2.38
N MET A 554 20.13 -18.03 -3.10
CA MET A 554 19.72 -17.78 -4.46
C MET A 554 20.90 -17.23 -5.27
N TYR A 555 20.99 -17.59 -6.55
CA TYR A 555 22.02 -17.08 -7.46
C TYR A 555 21.51 -16.98 -8.90
N LEU A 556 22.17 -16.16 -9.71
CA LEU A 556 21.93 -16.06 -11.16
C LEU A 556 23.02 -16.79 -11.92
N SER A 557 22.69 -17.88 -12.61
CA SER A 557 23.68 -18.58 -13.45
C SER A 557 24.17 -17.72 -14.62
N THR A 558 25.28 -18.12 -15.26
CA THR A 558 25.80 -17.50 -16.51
C THR A 558 24.76 -17.37 -17.62
N ASN A 559 23.77 -18.26 -17.64
CA ASN A 559 22.71 -18.27 -18.65
C ASN A 559 21.53 -17.36 -18.29
N GLY A 560 21.64 -16.57 -17.21
CA GLY A 560 20.59 -15.66 -16.74
C GLY A 560 19.45 -16.34 -15.98
N LEU A 561 19.55 -17.65 -15.69
CA LEU A 561 18.55 -18.35 -14.89
C LEU A 561 18.77 -18.08 -13.40
N GLY A 562 17.73 -17.58 -12.73
CA GLY A 562 17.68 -17.44 -11.28
C GLY A 562 17.37 -18.77 -10.61
N THR A 563 18.24 -19.22 -9.73
CA THR A 563 18.10 -20.45 -8.96
C THR A 563 17.94 -20.10 -7.49
N ILE A 564 16.92 -20.67 -6.84
CA ILE A 564 16.78 -20.66 -5.37
C ILE A 564 17.03 -22.09 -4.89
N PHE A 565 17.99 -22.26 -3.99
CA PHE A 565 18.30 -23.54 -3.37
C PHE A 565 18.16 -23.42 -1.86
N ALA A 566 17.64 -24.45 -1.24
CA ALA A 566 17.67 -24.65 0.20
C ALA A 566 17.78 -26.16 0.40
N ASP A 567 18.22 -26.61 1.57
CA ASP A 567 18.13 -28.04 1.93
C ASP A 567 16.67 -28.52 2.12
N ILE A 568 15.67 -27.77 1.60
CA ILE A 568 14.22 -28.01 1.73
C ILE A 568 13.49 -27.74 0.40
N LYS A 569 12.48 -28.56 0.13
CA LYS A 569 11.74 -28.72 -1.13
C LYS A 569 11.09 -27.42 -1.65
N ASN A 570 11.57 -26.91 -2.77
CA ASN A 570 10.88 -25.88 -3.57
C ASN A 570 10.03 -26.54 -4.65
N PHE A 571 8.79 -26.07 -4.89
CA PHE A 571 8.02 -26.44 -6.08
C PHE A 571 7.32 -25.23 -6.70
N ARG A 572 7.16 -25.28 -8.03
CA ARG A 572 6.53 -24.25 -8.88
C ARG A 572 5.25 -24.78 -9.50
N MET A 573 4.28 -23.89 -9.74
CA MET A 573 3.09 -24.20 -10.54
C MET A 573 2.59 -22.96 -11.30
N ASP A 574 1.84 -23.16 -12.38
CA ASP A 574 1.23 -22.07 -13.16
C ASP A 574 0.17 -21.32 -12.31
N ASP A 575 0.05 -20.01 -12.52
CA ASP A 575 -0.98 -19.19 -11.88
C ASP A 575 -2.37 -19.54 -12.46
N PRO A 576 -3.35 -19.93 -11.62
CA PRO A 576 -4.65 -20.40 -12.08
C PRO A 576 -5.54 -19.30 -12.68
N ALA A 577 -5.20 -18.02 -12.51
CA ALA A 577 -5.95 -16.88 -13.04
C ALA A 577 -5.23 -16.20 -14.22
N ASP A 578 -3.91 -16.33 -14.32
CA ASP A 578 -3.09 -15.70 -15.36
C ASP A 578 -2.09 -16.69 -15.95
N LYS A 579 -2.39 -17.20 -17.15
CA LYS A 579 -1.58 -18.19 -17.88
C LYS A 579 -0.14 -17.76 -18.18
N ASP A 580 0.15 -16.47 -18.08
CA ASP A 580 1.48 -15.91 -18.34
C ASP A 580 2.28 -15.71 -17.03
N ARG A 581 1.76 -16.20 -15.88
CA ARG A 581 2.39 -16.13 -14.55
C ARG A 581 2.54 -17.50 -13.90
N GLU A 582 3.49 -17.59 -12.98
CA GLU A 582 3.72 -18.75 -12.12
C GLU A 582 3.59 -18.34 -10.64
N ILE A 583 3.14 -19.28 -9.80
CA ILE A 583 3.15 -19.15 -8.34
C ILE A 583 4.32 -19.97 -7.79
N TRP A 584 5.14 -19.30 -6.99
CA TRP A 584 6.32 -19.87 -6.35
C TRP A 584 6.04 -20.08 -4.86
N TYR A 585 6.04 -21.33 -4.41
CA TYR A 585 5.96 -21.67 -3.00
C TYR A 585 7.36 -21.95 -2.47
N ALA A 586 7.93 -20.98 -1.77
CA ALA A 586 9.14 -21.15 -0.97
C ALA A 586 8.72 -21.36 0.48
N CYS A 587 8.85 -22.58 0.99
CA CYS A 587 8.72 -22.85 2.41
C CYS A 587 10.09 -22.66 3.07
N ILE A 588 10.21 -21.66 3.95
CA ILE A 588 11.32 -21.58 4.90
C ILE A 588 10.82 -22.27 6.16
N GLU A 589 11.00 -23.58 6.26
CA GLU A 589 10.80 -24.32 7.51
C GLU A 589 12.16 -24.57 8.14
N GLY A 590 12.51 -23.86 9.21
CA GLY A 590 13.61 -24.26 10.09
C GLY A 590 13.14 -25.31 11.10
N PRO A 591 14.05 -25.99 11.80
CA PRO A 591 13.70 -26.83 12.96
C PRO A 591 12.99 -26.05 14.07
#